data_AF-A0AA34SGM0-F1
#
_entry.id   AF-A0AA34SGM0-F1
#
_cell.length_a   1.000
_cell.length_b   1.000
_cell.length_c   1.000
_cell.angle_alpha   90.00
_cell.angle_beta   90.00
_cell.angle_gamma   90.00
#
_symmetry.space_group_name_H-M   'P 1'
#
loop_
_entity.id
_entity.type
_entity.pdbx_description
1 polymer ?
#
loop_
_entity_poly.entity_id
_entity_poly.type
_entity_poly.pdbx_seq_one_letter_code
_entity_poly.pdbx_strand_id
1 'polypeptide(L)'
;MATQAQISANRRNALKSTGPRTDRGRATSSQNARRHGLRGDVGDALLIEFLGVVLRSFGWEEGNIPASALNLAGAEARRFLVARASQDVQSEMQSQSQLQVQLMALMREMLADGRSMEVFDVALRHISLTEERVLRRDLAERYLSEAEADVSRKRRALADELASDCSGSH
;
A
#
# COMPACT_ATOMS: atom_id res chain seq x y z
N MET A 1 -2.96 -24.91 16.59
CA MET A 1 -3.00 -24.27 17.92
C MET A 1 -1.78 -23.37 18.07
N ALA A 2 -1.95 -22.09 18.48
CA ALA A 2 -0.80 -21.21 18.74
C ALA A 2 -0.16 -21.59 20.08
N THR A 3 1.17 -21.63 20.13
CA THR A 3 1.90 -22.01 21.35
C THR A 3 1.83 -20.89 22.40
N GLN A 4 2.01 -21.24 23.68
CA GLN A 4 1.98 -20.26 24.77
C GLN A 4 3.03 -19.15 24.58
N ALA A 5 4.18 -19.49 23.97
CA ALA A 5 5.20 -18.54 23.57
C ALA A 5 4.69 -17.56 22.50
N GLN A 6 4.01 -18.06 21.45
CA GLN A 6 3.39 -17.23 20.42
C GLN A 6 2.29 -16.32 20.99
N ILE A 7 1.46 -16.81 21.92
CA ILE A 7 0.41 -16.02 22.58
C ILE A 7 1.03 -14.88 23.42
N SER A 8 2.08 -15.16 24.17
CA SER A 8 2.78 -14.15 24.98
C SER A 8 3.47 -13.08 24.12
N ALA A 9 4.06 -13.50 22.99
CA ALA A 9 4.69 -12.62 22.03
C ALA A 9 3.65 -11.75 21.30
N ASN A 10 2.52 -12.34 20.90
CA ASN A 10 1.41 -11.61 20.30
C ASN A 10 0.80 -10.60 21.27
N ARG A 11 0.70 -10.91 22.59
CA ARG A 11 0.29 -9.93 23.61
C ARG A 11 1.28 -8.77 23.73
N ARG A 12 2.59 -9.04 23.81
CA ARG A 12 3.62 -8.00 23.89
C ARG A 12 3.66 -7.14 22.62
N ASN A 13 3.53 -7.75 21.45
CA ASN A 13 3.49 -7.05 20.17
C ASN A 13 2.19 -6.27 20.01
N ALA A 14 1.06 -6.79 20.50
CA ALA A 14 -0.19 -6.05 20.57
C ALA A 14 -0.02 -4.81 21.46
N LEU A 15 0.58 -4.92 22.64
CA LEU A 15 0.85 -3.77 23.52
C LEU A 15 1.77 -2.71 22.88
N LYS A 16 2.62 -3.11 21.92
CA LYS A 16 3.48 -2.22 21.13
C LYS A 16 2.88 -1.75 19.80
N SER A 17 1.73 -2.28 19.39
CA SER A 17 1.05 -1.86 18.17
C SER A 17 0.59 -0.41 18.31
N THR A 18 1.14 0.45 17.46
CA THR A 18 0.79 1.87 17.31
C THR A 18 -0.44 2.07 16.41
N GLY A 19 -1.05 0.99 15.93
CA GLY A 19 -2.28 1.04 15.16
C GLY A 19 -3.46 1.52 16.01
N PRO A 20 -4.42 2.26 15.42
CA PRO A 20 -5.53 2.82 16.17
C PRO A 20 -6.44 1.75 16.74
N ARG A 21 -6.61 1.76 18.07
CA ARG A 21 -7.44 0.80 18.82
C ARG A 21 -8.87 1.27 19.06
N THR A 22 -9.17 2.50 18.69
CA THR A 22 -10.46 3.16 18.90
C THR A 22 -11.14 3.43 17.57
N ASP A 23 -12.47 3.50 17.56
CA ASP A 23 -13.25 3.81 16.35
C ASP A 23 -12.85 5.17 15.75
N ARG A 24 -12.58 6.15 16.62
CA ARG A 24 -12.04 7.45 16.23
C ARG A 24 -10.66 7.32 15.58
N GLY A 25 -9.76 6.52 16.16
CA GLY A 25 -8.44 6.28 15.57
C GLY A 25 -8.53 5.52 14.24
N ARG A 26 -9.47 4.57 14.11
CA ARG A 26 -9.75 3.86 12.85
C ARG A 26 -10.26 4.83 11.79
N ALA A 27 -11.14 5.76 12.16
CA ALA A 27 -11.62 6.82 11.29
C ALA A 27 -10.50 7.79 10.88
N THR A 28 -9.60 8.18 11.79
CA THR A 28 -8.42 9.01 11.47
C THR A 28 -7.44 8.28 10.55
N SER A 29 -7.18 7.00 10.78
CA SER A 29 -6.34 6.19 9.88
C SER A 29 -7.00 5.99 8.50
N SER A 30 -8.32 5.80 8.46
CA SER A 30 -9.12 5.78 7.23
C SER A 30 -9.09 7.13 6.50
N GLN A 31 -9.13 8.25 7.23
CA GLN A 31 -8.98 9.59 6.65
C GLN A 31 -7.57 9.84 6.14
N ASN A 32 -6.52 9.39 6.83
CA ASN A 32 -5.14 9.49 6.35
C ASN A 32 -4.93 8.67 5.07
N ALA A 33 -5.52 7.48 5.01
CA ALA A 33 -5.48 6.65 3.81
C ALA A 33 -6.22 7.28 2.61
N ARG A 34 -7.33 7.98 2.86
CA ARG A 34 -8.05 8.78 1.85
C ARG A 34 -7.31 10.06 1.46
N ARG A 35 -6.74 10.78 2.43
CA ARG A 35 -6.01 12.04 2.24
C ARG A 35 -4.81 11.90 1.31
N HIS A 36 -4.14 10.75 1.35
CA HIS A 36 -2.99 10.47 0.49
C HIS A 36 -3.36 9.71 -0.80
N GLY A 37 -4.63 9.31 -0.98
CA GLY A 37 -5.11 8.57 -2.15
C GLY A 37 -4.63 7.11 -2.23
N LEU A 38 -3.96 6.61 -1.18
CA LEU A 38 -3.25 5.32 -1.18
C LEU A 38 -4.10 4.13 -0.73
N ARG A 39 -5.39 4.35 -0.44
CA ARG A 39 -6.39 3.27 -0.33
C ARG A 39 -7.61 3.63 -1.18
N GLY A 40 -7.58 3.23 -2.45
CA GLY A 40 -8.77 3.21 -3.28
C GLY A 40 -9.74 2.14 -2.79
N ASP A 41 -11.05 2.43 -2.88
CA ASP A 41 -12.06 1.40 -2.71
C ASP A 41 -12.01 0.45 -3.93
N VAL A 42 -12.24 -0.83 -3.71
CA VAL A 42 -12.22 -1.80 -4.81
C VAL A 42 -13.59 -1.77 -5.48
N GLY A 43 -13.65 -1.27 -6.71
CA GLY A 43 -14.88 -1.34 -7.50
C GLY A 43 -15.22 -2.77 -7.91
N ASP A 44 -16.51 -3.07 -8.05
CA ASP A 44 -17.04 -4.40 -8.35
C ASP A 44 -16.41 -5.03 -9.60
N ALA A 45 -16.19 -4.24 -10.66
CA ALA A 45 -15.56 -4.73 -11.89
C ALA A 45 -14.18 -5.33 -11.66
N LEU A 46 -13.33 -4.62 -10.89
CA LEU A 46 -11.98 -5.08 -10.57
C LEU A 46 -12.01 -6.29 -9.62
N LEU A 47 -12.96 -6.30 -8.68
CA LEU A 47 -13.16 -7.44 -7.80
C LEU A 47 -13.52 -8.71 -8.58
N ILE A 48 -14.43 -8.58 -9.55
CA ILE A 48 -14.87 -9.70 -10.42
C ILE A 48 -13.71 -10.22 -11.26
N GLU A 49 -12.90 -9.35 -11.84
CA GLU A 49 -11.70 -9.74 -12.60
C GLU A 49 -10.75 -10.57 -11.74
N PHE A 50 -10.39 -10.06 -10.55
CA PHE A 50 -9.49 -10.76 -9.64
C PHE A 50 -10.11 -12.04 -9.08
N LEU A 51 -11.42 -12.07 -8.85
CA LEU A 51 -12.11 -13.29 -8.41
C LEU A 51 -12.00 -14.38 -9.46
N GLY A 52 -12.21 -14.06 -10.74
CA GLY A 52 -12.02 -15.01 -11.83
C GLY A 52 -10.60 -15.55 -11.91
N VAL A 53 -9.58 -14.70 -11.70
CA VAL A 53 -8.18 -15.13 -11.64
C VAL A 53 -7.92 -16.06 -10.45
N VAL A 54 -8.41 -15.69 -9.27
CA VAL A 54 -8.26 -16.50 -8.05
C VAL A 54 -8.89 -17.88 -8.22
N LEU A 55 -10.16 -17.95 -8.64
CA LEU A 55 -10.86 -19.22 -8.84
C LEU A 55 -10.12 -20.14 -9.82
N ARG A 56 -9.70 -19.62 -10.97
CA ARG A 56 -8.90 -20.40 -11.94
C ARG A 56 -7.56 -20.85 -11.37
N SER A 57 -6.88 -20.00 -10.60
CA SER A 57 -5.57 -20.34 -10.02
C SER A 57 -5.62 -21.47 -8.99
N PHE A 58 -6.78 -21.68 -8.37
CA PHE A 58 -7.04 -22.78 -7.43
C PHE A 58 -7.79 -23.95 -8.09
N GLY A 59 -7.96 -23.95 -9.42
CA GLY A 59 -8.64 -25.03 -10.15
C GLY A 59 -10.13 -25.15 -9.82
N TRP A 60 -10.79 -24.06 -9.45
CA TRP A 60 -12.22 -24.07 -9.13
C TRP A 60 -13.06 -24.09 -10.40
N GLU A 61 -13.86 -25.15 -10.59
CA GLU A 61 -14.66 -25.36 -11.81
C GLU A 61 -16.16 -25.14 -11.58
N GLU A 62 -16.72 -25.62 -10.46
CA GLU A 62 -18.16 -25.53 -10.19
C GLU A 62 -18.47 -25.58 -8.69
N GLY A 63 -19.65 -25.09 -8.29
CA GLY A 63 -20.13 -25.12 -6.90
C GLY A 63 -20.10 -23.76 -6.19
N ASN A 64 -20.36 -23.77 -4.88
CA ASN A 64 -20.48 -22.56 -4.08
C ASN A 64 -19.11 -21.90 -3.87
N ILE A 65 -18.96 -20.66 -4.31
CA ILE A 65 -17.69 -19.93 -4.23
C ILE A 65 -17.29 -19.75 -2.76
N PRO A 66 -16.07 -20.18 -2.35
CA PRO A 66 -15.60 -19.99 -0.98
C PRO A 66 -15.55 -18.51 -0.60
N ALA A 67 -15.97 -18.19 0.61
CA ALA A 67 -15.93 -16.80 1.09
C ALA A 67 -14.48 -16.28 1.15
N SER A 68 -13.51 -17.16 1.43
CA SER A 68 -12.08 -16.84 1.36
C SER A 68 -11.59 -16.46 -0.04
N ALA A 69 -12.19 -17.00 -1.11
CA ALA A 69 -11.85 -16.66 -2.49
C ALA A 69 -12.21 -15.21 -2.80
N LEU A 70 -13.41 -14.77 -2.40
CA LEU A 70 -13.83 -13.37 -2.51
C LEU A 70 -12.92 -12.43 -1.69
N ASN A 71 -12.54 -12.86 -0.49
CA ASN A 71 -11.65 -12.09 0.37
C ASN A 71 -10.24 -11.92 -0.24
N LEU A 72 -9.69 -12.99 -0.82
CA LEU A 72 -8.41 -12.98 -1.52
C LEU A 72 -8.48 -12.10 -2.77
N ALA A 73 -9.53 -12.24 -3.58
CA ALA A 73 -9.75 -11.40 -4.76
C ALA A 73 -9.74 -9.91 -4.41
N GLY A 74 -10.48 -9.52 -3.36
CA GLY A 74 -10.48 -8.13 -2.89
C GLY A 74 -9.12 -7.67 -2.35
N ALA A 75 -8.29 -8.56 -1.81
CA ALA A 75 -6.94 -8.21 -1.38
C ALA A 75 -5.97 -8.03 -2.56
N GLU A 76 -6.03 -8.91 -3.56
CA GLU A 76 -5.24 -8.79 -4.79
C GLU A 76 -5.60 -7.51 -5.55
N ALA A 77 -6.90 -7.19 -5.66
CA ALA A 77 -7.37 -5.94 -6.25
C ALA A 77 -6.84 -4.70 -5.51
N ARG A 78 -6.89 -4.70 -4.17
CA ARG A 78 -6.28 -3.62 -3.36
C ARG A 78 -4.77 -3.52 -3.59
N ARG A 79 -4.07 -4.64 -3.58
CA ARG A 79 -2.62 -4.67 -3.84
C ARG A 79 -2.31 -4.07 -5.21
N PHE A 80 -3.08 -4.41 -6.24
CA PHE A 80 -2.93 -3.85 -7.58
C PHE A 80 -3.11 -2.33 -7.61
N LEU A 81 -4.18 -1.81 -6.97
CA LEU A 81 -4.42 -0.37 -6.89
C LEU A 81 -3.31 0.37 -6.16
N VAL A 82 -2.86 -0.17 -5.02
CA VAL A 82 -1.77 0.42 -4.24
C VAL A 82 -0.46 0.36 -5.01
N ALA A 83 -0.14 -0.76 -5.66
CA ALA A 83 1.06 -0.90 -6.47
C ALA A 83 1.10 0.14 -7.61
N ARG A 84 -0.03 0.34 -8.29
CA ARG A 84 -0.18 1.37 -9.32
C ARG A 84 0.04 2.77 -8.75
N ALA A 85 -0.64 3.10 -7.64
CA ALA A 85 -0.48 4.39 -6.99
C ALA A 85 0.97 4.65 -6.52
N SER A 86 1.66 3.62 -6.03
CA SER A 86 3.08 3.70 -5.64
C SER A 86 3.98 3.93 -6.85
N GLN A 87 3.70 3.29 -7.99
CA GLN A 87 4.44 3.53 -9.24
C GLN A 87 4.23 4.95 -9.77
N ASP A 88 2.99 5.46 -9.72
CA ASP A 88 2.69 6.83 -10.12
C ASP A 88 3.49 7.84 -9.27
N VAL A 89 3.44 7.71 -7.94
CA VAL A 89 4.23 8.54 -7.00
C VAL A 89 5.72 8.46 -7.28
N GLN A 90 6.25 7.27 -7.58
CA GLN A 90 7.66 7.09 -7.89
C GLN A 90 8.05 7.77 -9.21
N SER A 91 7.22 7.67 -10.24
CA SER A 91 7.47 8.29 -11.55
C SER A 91 7.43 9.82 -11.50
N GLU A 92 6.52 10.40 -10.70
CA GLU A 92 6.46 11.83 -10.42
C GLU A 92 7.74 12.32 -9.72
N MET A 93 8.19 11.59 -8.69
CA MET A 93 9.43 11.90 -7.98
C MET A 93 10.65 11.86 -8.90
N GLN A 94 10.75 10.84 -9.77
CA GLN A 94 11.86 10.72 -10.72
C GLN A 94 11.90 11.92 -11.69
N SER A 95 10.76 12.24 -12.30
CA SER A 95 10.66 13.38 -13.23
C SER A 95 11.07 14.70 -12.58
N GLN A 96 10.69 14.89 -11.31
CA GLN A 96 11.02 16.12 -10.59
C GLN A 96 12.44 16.18 -10.08
N SER A 97 13.03 15.05 -9.67
CA SER A 97 14.45 15.01 -9.32
C SER A 97 15.32 15.45 -10.50
N GLN A 98 14.95 15.06 -11.73
CA GLN A 98 15.61 15.51 -12.95
C GLN A 98 15.46 17.01 -13.16
N LEU A 99 14.24 17.55 -13.05
CA LEU A 99 13.98 18.99 -13.13
C LEU A 99 14.73 19.78 -12.04
N GLN A 100 14.84 19.24 -10.83
CA GLN A 100 15.56 19.87 -9.72
C GLN A 100 17.06 19.91 -9.98
N VAL A 101 17.65 18.82 -10.48
CA VAL A 101 19.07 18.80 -10.87
C VAL A 101 19.34 19.82 -11.99
N GLN A 102 18.47 19.91 -12.98
CA GLN A 102 18.55 20.92 -14.05
C GLN A 102 18.43 22.35 -13.51
N LEU A 103 17.45 22.59 -12.62
CA LEU A 103 17.25 23.89 -11.99
C LEU A 103 18.46 24.28 -11.13
N MET A 104 19.02 23.34 -10.35
CA MET A 104 20.22 23.59 -9.55
C MET A 104 21.44 23.91 -10.42
N ALA A 105 21.57 23.29 -11.60
CA ALA A 105 22.60 23.62 -12.56
C ALA A 105 22.43 25.05 -13.10
N LEU A 106 21.21 25.44 -13.51
CA LEU A 106 20.89 26.80 -13.97
C LEU A 106 21.08 27.85 -12.87
N MET A 107 20.65 27.56 -11.64
CA MET A 107 20.84 28.44 -10.50
C MET A 107 22.32 28.65 -10.19
N ARG A 108 23.15 27.62 -10.34
CA ARG A 108 24.60 27.72 -10.15
C ARG A 108 25.24 28.67 -11.17
N GLU A 109 24.76 28.66 -12.42
CA GLU A 109 25.16 29.64 -13.43
C GLU A 109 24.67 31.05 -13.07
N MET A 110 23.39 31.22 -12.71
CA MET A 110 22.84 32.53 -12.36
C MET A 110 23.46 33.16 -11.11
N LEU A 111 23.86 32.35 -10.12
CA LEU A 111 24.57 32.81 -8.93
C LEU A 111 26.02 33.22 -9.25
N ALA A 112 26.66 32.58 -10.23
CA ALA A 112 27.98 33.00 -10.72
C ALA A 112 27.91 34.39 -11.38
N ASP A 113 26.75 34.75 -11.96
CA ASP A 113 26.46 36.08 -12.52
C ASP A 113 25.99 37.12 -11.49
N GLY A 114 25.97 36.79 -10.19
CA GLY A 114 25.72 37.74 -9.10
C GLY A 114 24.24 38.01 -8.74
N ARG A 115 23.29 37.19 -9.21
CA ARG A 115 21.85 37.34 -8.87
C ARG A 115 21.49 36.53 -7.60
N SER A 116 21.53 37.16 -6.41
CA SER A 116 21.69 36.41 -5.15
C SER A 116 20.47 36.25 -4.22
N MET A 117 19.40 37.06 -4.32
CA MET A 117 18.28 36.97 -3.35
C MET A 117 17.04 36.19 -3.82
N GLU A 118 16.56 36.39 -5.06
CA GLU A 118 15.33 35.73 -5.55
C GLU A 118 15.52 34.21 -5.74
N VAL A 119 16.75 33.80 -6.08
CA VAL A 119 17.16 32.41 -6.27
C VAL A 119 17.05 31.62 -4.95
N PHE A 120 17.26 32.27 -3.81
CA PHE A 120 17.27 31.63 -2.50
C PHE A 120 15.86 31.22 -2.04
N ASP A 121 14.86 32.06 -2.30
CA ASP A 121 13.46 31.78 -1.92
C ASP A 121 12.84 30.65 -2.76
N VAL A 122 13.21 30.57 -4.04
CA VAL A 122 12.85 29.45 -4.91
C VAL A 122 13.49 28.14 -4.41
N ALA A 123 14.76 28.19 -3.97
CA ALA A 123 15.47 27.03 -3.42
C ALA A 123 14.78 26.49 -2.17
N LEU A 124 14.41 27.37 -1.22
CA LEU A 124 13.76 26.99 0.03
C LEU A 124 12.37 26.36 -0.22
N ARG A 125 11.55 26.94 -1.11
CA ARG A 125 10.26 26.35 -1.51
C ARG A 125 10.44 24.96 -2.13
N HIS A 126 11.51 24.74 -2.90
CA HIS A 126 11.81 23.44 -3.48
C HIS A 126 12.15 22.37 -2.42
N ILE A 127 12.90 22.73 -1.38
CA ILE A 127 13.28 21.81 -0.29
C ILE A 127 12.03 21.31 0.45
N SER A 128 11.14 22.21 0.88
CA SER A 128 9.92 21.82 1.61
C SER A 128 8.99 20.92 0.79
N LEU A 129 8.85 21.19 -0.52
CA LEU A 129 8.07 20.32 -1.41
C LEU A 129 8.71 18.94 -1.59
N THR A 130 10.04 18.84 -1.47
CA THR A 130 10.77 17.57 -1.59
C THR A 130 10.52 16.67 -0.37
N GLU A 131 10.49 17.24 0.84
CA GLU A 131 10.21 16.51 2.08
C GLU A 131 8.80 15.90 2.09
N GLU A 132 7.78 16.67 1.71
CA GLU A 132 6.39 16.17 1.63
C GLU A 132 6.25 15.00 0.65
N ARG A 133 7.01 15.04 -0.45
CA ARG A 133 7.01 13.99 -1.48
C ARG A 133 7.71 12.72 -1.02
N VAL A 134 8.85 12.84 -0.35
CA VAL A 134 9.55 11.69 0.24
C VAL A 134 8.64 10.99 1.25
N LEU A 135 7.95 11.75 2.10
CA LEU A 135 6.95 11.20 3.02
C LEU A 135 5.83 10.46 2.28
N ARG A 136 5.33 11.02 1.17
CA ARG A 136 4.29 10.39 0.35
C ARG A 136 4.74 9.06 -0.26
N ARG A 137 5.98 8.98 -0.75
CA ARG A 137 6.59 7.73 -1.23
C ARG A 137 6.72 6.70 -0.12
N ASP A 138 7.28 7.08 1.02
CA ASP A 138 7.50 6.16 2.14
C ASP A 138 6.17 5.59 2.67
N LEU A 139 5.12 6.41 2.69
CA LEU A 139 3.77 5.95 3.00
C LEU A 139 3.23 4.98 1.94
N ALA A 140 3.45 5.24 0.66
CA ALA A 140 3.02 4.38 -0.44
C ALA A 140 3.71 3.00 -0.40
N GLU A 141 5.01 2.96 -0.15
CA GLU A 141 5.78 1.72 0.01
C GLU A 141 5.28 0.90 1.21
N ARG A 142 5.00 1.55 2.34
CA ARG A 142 4.43 0.89 3.51
C ARG A 142 3.07 0.27 3.21
N TYR A 143 2.17 1.01 2.56
CA TYR A 143 0.86 0.47 2.20
C TYR A 143 0.95 -0.67 1.20
N LEU A 144 1.91 -0.64 0.27
CA LEU A 144 2.15 -1.75 -0.64
C LEU A 144 2.57 -3.00 0.15
N SER A 145 3.54 -2.86 1.07
CA SER A 145 3.98 -3.95 1.93
C SER A 145 2.84 -4.53 2.79
N GLU A 146 1.98 -3.67 3.35
CA GLU A 146 0.79 -4.10 4.09
C GLU A 146 -0.19 -4.89 3.21
N ALA A 147 -0.43 -4.45 1.97
CA ALA A 147 -1.32 -5.10 1.03
C ALA A 147 -0.78 -6.47 0.59
N GLU A 148 0.53 -6.58 0.35
CA GLU A 148 1.20 -7.84 0.03
C GLU A 148 1.13 -8.85 1.17
N ALA A 149 1.30 -8.38 2.40
CA ALA A 149 1.12 -9.21 3.59
C ALA A 149 -0.34 -9.67 3.74
N ASP A 150 -1.32 -8.83 3.39
CA ASP A 150 -2.74 -9.20 3.41
C ASP A 150 -3.09 -10.27 2.38
N VAL A 151 -2.62 -10.11 1.14
CA VAL A 151 -2.74 -11.13 0.09
C VAL A 151 -2.16 -12.46 0.56
N SER A 152 -0.95 -12.44 1.13
CA SER A 152 -0.27 -13.65 1.61
C SER A 152 -1.00 -14.36 2.75
N ARG A 153 -1.71 -13.62 3.62
CA ARG A 153 -2.57 -14.21 4.67
C ARG A 153 -3.82 -14.83 4.09
N LYS A 154 -4.50 -14.11 3.19
CA LYS A 154 -5.78 -14.55 2.60
C LYS A 154 -5.61 -15.72 1.64
N ARG A 155 -4.47 -15.79 0.94
CA ARG A 155 -4.13 -16.93 0.10
C ARG A 155 -3.99 -18.21 0.92
N ARG A 156 -3.36 -18.12 2.10
CA ARG A 156 -3.30 -19.24 3.05
C ARG A 156 -4.68 -19.62 3.57
N ALA A 157 -5.49 -18.64 3.96
CA ALA A 157 -6.85 -18.92 4.44
C ALA A 157 -7.72 -19.66 3.40
N LEU A 158 -7.62 -19.27 2.12
CA LEU A 158 -8.30 -20.00 1.04
C LEU A 158 -7.77 -21.43 0.89
N ALA A 159 -6.44 -21.61 0.89
CA ALA A 159 -5.86 -22.94 0.81
C ALA A 159 -6.30 -23.84 1.98
N ASP A 160 -6.38 -23.30 3.19
CA ASP A 160 -6.81 -24.03 4.38
C ASP A 160 -8.30 -24.40 4.34
N GLU A 161 -9.18 -23.52 3.83
CA GLU A 161 -10.61 -23.79 3.63
C GLU A 161 -10.82 -24.91 2.60
N LEU A 162 -10.15 -24.81 1.45
CA LEU A 162 -10.20 -25.84 0.40
C LEU A 162 -9.68 -27.20 0.89
N ALA A 163 -8.62 -27.21 1.71
CA ALA A 163 -8.09 -28.45 2.29
C ALA A 163 -9.03 -29.08 3.32
N SER A 164 -9.79 -28.25 4.06
CA SER A 164 -10.74 -28.70 5.07
C SER A 164 -11.98 -29.34 4.43
N ASP A 165 -12.50 -28.77 3.34
CA ASP A 165 -13.65 -29.30 2.59
C ASP A 165 -13.36 -30.69 2.00
N CYS A 166 -12.13 -30.93 1.53
CA CYS A 166 -11.69 -32.24 1.08
C CYS A 166 -11.64 -33.31 2.19
N SER A 167 -11.49 -32.90 3.46
CA SER A 167 -11.35 -33.82 4.60
C SER A 167 -12.68 -34.22 5.27
N GLY A 168 -13.78 -33.52 4.97
CA GLY A 168 -15.12 -33.77 5.53
C GLY A 168 -16.01 -34.73 4.74
N SER A 169 -15.50 -35.34 3.66
CA SER A 169 -16.28 -36.20 2.74
C SER A 169 -16.04 -37.72 2.96
N HIS A 170 -15.78 -38.15 4.20
CA HIS A 170 -15.62 -39.56 4.58
C HIS A 170 -16.56 -40.00 5.70
#